data_AF-A0A847UZK0-F1
#
_entry.id   AF-A0A847UZK0-F1
#
_cell.length_a   1.000
_cell.length_b   1.000
_cell.length_c   1.000
_cell.angle_alpha   90.00
_cell.angle_beta   90.00
_cell.angle_gamma   90.00
#
_symmetry.space_group_name_H-M   'P 1'
#
loop_
_entity.id
_entity.type
_entity.pdbx_description
1 polymer ?
#
loop_
_entity_poly.entity_id
_entity_poly.type
_entity_poly.pdbx_seq_one_letter_code
_entity_poly.pdbx_strand_id
1 'polypeptide(L)'
;MSRNVINIYPDELEEFRAKTRERNYLLVDVRQPLEYANGHIPGAQLIPLPEIEKRLEELDGDKNLILYCRTGGRSAVAAALIKDAAPRQGTIYNLVGGITGWEGKALKDIPHLELFPRDMPLAQTLYRAMNMEKGAFLFYGDLAEEYKDSELGRLLQDMGGMEEKHARSIFTYWQKHAPAPSRDTFDELFERLDGRIMEGGKPVSAWMARLGKDPKDRVLRLMELACEIEYYAYDLYRGLARRDKDAEAVQTYLLLAEQEKAHVRIISKALERVVG
;
A
#
# COMPACT_ATOMS: atom_id res chain seq x y z
N MET A 1 23.91 23.22 10.77
CA MET A 1 23.32 23.69 9.49
C MET A 1 21.81 23.72 9.68
N SER A 2 21.15 24.85 9.43
CA SER A 2 19.72 25.01 9.69
C SER A 2 18.93 24.00 8.85
N ARG A 3 18.36 22.97 9.48
CA ARG A 3 17.47 22.02 8.81
C ARG A 3 16.13 22.73 8.58
N ASN A 4 16.04 23.45 7.47
CA ASN A 4 14.81 24.09 7.03
C ASN A 4 13.82 23.02 6.57
N VAL A 5 12.54 23.31 6.74
CA VAL A 5 11.48 22.55 6.08
C VAL A 5 11.63 22.80 4.58
N ILE A 6 11.71 21.73 3.80
CA ILE A 6 11.84 21.80 2.34
C ILE A 6 10.46 21.65 1.72
N ASN A 7 10.12 22.51 0.76
CA ASN A 7 8.92 22.30 -0.03
C ASN A 7 9.18 21.23 -1.08
N ILE A 8 8.26 20.28 -1.21
CA ILE A 8 8.27 19.27 -2.29
C ILE A 8 6.98 19.44 -3.10
N TYR A 9 7.09 19.40 -4.42
CA TYR A 9 5.95 19.47 -5.33
C TYR A 9 5.43 18.06 -5.68
N PRO A 10 4.19 17.91 -6.16
CA PRO A 10 3.58 16.61 -6.44
C PRO A 10 4.39 15.70 -7.37
N ASP A 11 4.96 16.24 -8.44
CA ASP A 11 5.84 15.57 -9.39
C ASP A 11 7.16 15.13 -8.73
N GLU A 12 7.76 16.02 -7.94
CA GLU A 12 8.97 15.69 -7.16
C GLU A 12 8.72 14.61 -6.11
N LEU A 13 7.52 14.55 -5.52
CA LEU A 13 7.14 13.50 -4.58
C LEU A 13 7.08 12.13 -5.27
N GLU A 14 6.50 12.05 -6.47
CA GLU A 14 6.50 10.80 -7.23
C GLU A 14 7.92 10.35 -7.58
N GLU A 15 8.78 11.26 -8.02
CA GLU A 15 10.19 10.96 -8.27
C GLU A 15 10.94 10.51 -7.00
N PHE A 16 10.70 11.20 -5.89
CA PHE A 16 11.28 10.86 -4.60
C PHE A 16 10.87 9.44 -4.20
N ARG A 17 9.58 9.10 -4.31
CA ARG A 17 9.05 7.76 -4.01
C ARG A 17 9.55 6.72 -5.02
N ALA A 18 9.93 7.12 -6.23
CA ALA A 18 10.53 6.23 -7.20
C ALA A 18 11.97 5.83 -6.87
N LYS A 19 12.74 6.77 -6.30
CA LYS A 19 14.17 6.61 -6.00
C LYS A 19 14.44 6.19 -4.54
N THR A 20 13.44 6.27 -3.67
CA THR A 20 13.58 6.01 -2.23
C THR A 20 12.85 4.73 -1.81
N ARG A 21 13.54 3.88 -1.06
CA ARG A 21 12.96 2.67 -0.46
C ARG A 21 11.93 3.02 0.61
N GLU A 22 10.88 2.20 0.76
CA GLU A 22 9.76 2.47 1.68
C GLU A 22 10.20 2.62 3.13
N ARG A 23 11.25 1.91 3.54
CA ARG A 23 11.81 1.99 4.90
C ARG A 23 12.52 3.30 5.22
N ASN A 24 12.81 4.15 4.23
CA ASN A 24 13.60 5.37 4.43
C ASN A 24 12.74 6.63 4.56
N TYR A 25 11.40 6.52 4.46
CA TYR A 25 10.53 7.68 4.56
C TYR A 25 9.15 7.39 5.16
N LEU A 26 8.55 8.44 5.70
CA LEU A 26 7.18 8.50 6.18
C LEU A 26 6.41 9.54 5.35
N LEU A 27 5.25 9.15 4.87
CA LEU A 27 4.27 10.07 4.28
C LEU A 27 3.16 10.24 5.30
N VAL A 28 2.91 11.46 5.76
CA VAL A 28 1.99 11.74 6.87
C VAL A 28 0.92 12.71 6.42
N ASP A 29 -0.32 12.28 6.57
CA ASP A 29 -1.51 13.10 6.40
C ASP A 29 -1.86 13.77 7.73
N VAL A 30 -1.82 15.09 7.79
CA VAL A 30 -2.18 15.86 8.99
C VAL A 30 -3.61 16.39 8.99
N ARG A 31 -4.45 15.88 8.08
CA ARG A 31 -5.89 16.19 7.99
C ARG A 31 -6.70 15.47 9.08
N GLN A 32 -8.00 15.69 9.07
CA GLN A 32 -8.94 15.00 9.96
C GLN A 32 -9.27 13.58 9.47
N PRO A 33 -9.66 12.64 10.35
CA PRO A 33 -9.98 11.26 9.96
C PRO A 33 -10.98 11.12 8.82
N LEU A 34 -12.03 11.95 8.80
CA LEU A 34 -13.02 11.93 7.72
C LEU A 34 -12.44 12.40 6.37
N GLU A 35 -11.50 13.36 6.38
CA GLU A 35 -10.83 13.79 5.15
C GLU A 35 -9.93 12.68 4.58
N TYR A 36 -9.22 11.96 5.45
CA TYR A 36 -8.40 10.80 5.07
C TYR A 36 -9.26 9.67 4.49
N ALA A 37 -10.36 9.35 5.17
CA ALA A 37 -11.29 8.31 4.76
C ALA A 37 -11.92 8.58 3.39
N ASN A 38 -12.20 9.84 3.08
CA ASN A 38 -12.76 10.26 1.79
C ASN A 38 -11.76 10.28 0.64
N GLY A 39 -10.48 10.04 0.90
CA GLY A 39 -9.41 10.11 -0.09
C GLY A 39 -8.08 10.49 0.55
N HIS A 40 -7.07 9.62 0.50
CA HIS A 40 -5.71 9.87 0.95
C HIS A 40 -4.68 9.38 -0.08
N ILE A 41 -3.45 9.91 0.00
CA ILE A 41 -2.34 9.44 -0.84
C ILE A 41 -1.92 8.05 -0.34
N PRO A 42 -1.84 7.02 -1.21
CA PRO A 42 -1.44 5.68 -0.82
C PRO A 42 -0.16 5.66 0.02
N GLY A 43 -0.13 4.83 1.06
CA GLY A 43 0.99 4.66 1.97
C GLY A 43 1.08 5.74 3.05
N ALA A 44 0.16 6.71 3.07
CA ALA A 44 0.12 7.75 4.08
C ALA A 44 -0.24 7.21 5.47
N GLN A 45 0.29 7.86 6.50
CA GLN A 45 -0.08 7.66 7.89
C GLN A 45 -0.91 8.85 8.34
N LEU A 46 -2.10 8.61 8.86
CA LEU A 46 -2.91 9.67 9.45
C LEU A 46 -2.38 10.05 10.85
N ILE A 47 -1.91 11.28 10.99
CA ILE A 47 -1.62 11.92 12.28
C ILE A 47 -2.21 13.34 12.24
N PRO A 48 -3.45 13.55 12.70
CA PRO A 48 -4.09 14.86 12.65
C PRO A 48 -3.22 15.93 13.32
N LEU A 49 -3.17 17.13 12.74
CA LEU A 49 -2.35 18.23 13.26
C LEU A 49 -2.45 18.42 14.80
N PRO A 50 -3.64 18.39 15.44
CA PRO A 50 -3.76 18.53 16.89
C PRO A 50 -3.12 17.41 17.72
N GLU A 51 -2.83 16.27 17.12
CA GLU A 51 -2.22 15.10 17.77
C GLU A 51 -0.70 15.03 17.54
N ILE A 52 -0.14 15.86 16.66
CA ILE A 52 1.22 15.69 16.14
C ILE A 52 2.28 15.69 17.25
N GLU A 53 2.17 16.62 18.21
CA GLU A 53 3.11 16.75 19.33
C GLU A 53 3.02 15.57 20.31
N LYS A 54 1.84 14.94 20.42
CA LYS A 54 1.61 13.78 21.30
C LYS A 54 2.03 12.46 20.68
N ARG A 55 2.31 12.45 19.37
CA ARG A 55 2.62 11.25 18.58
C ARG A 55 3.96 11.39 17.87
N LEU A 56 4.86 12.22 18.41
CA LEU A 56 6.19 12.44 17.84
C LEU A 56 7.03 11.16 17.81
N GLU A 57 6.80 10.23 18.72
CA GLU A 57 7.47 8.93 18.76
C GLU A 57 7.11 8.03 17.55
N GLU A 58 5.97 8.25 16.91
CA GLU A 58 5.61 7.54 15.67
C GLU A 58 6.38 8.09 14.45
N LEU A 59 6.94 9.29 14.57
CA LEU A 59 7.77 9.90 13.56
C LEU A 59 9.21 9.50 13.85
N ASP A 60 9.68 8.47 13.15
CA ASP A 60 11.07 8.02 13.19
C ASP A 60 12.03 9.15 12.76
N GLY A 61 12.97 9.52 13.65
CA GLY A 61 13.91 10.62 13.47
C GLY A 61 14.90 10.42 12.31
N ASP A 62 15.09 9.18 11.87
CA ASP A 62 16.08 8.82 10.86
C ASP A 62 15.49 8.82 9.44
N LYS A 63 14.17 8.72 9.34
CA LYS A 63 13.44 8.69 8.07
C LYS A 63 13.13 10.10 7.58
N ASN A 64 13.17 10.27 6.25
CA ASN A 64 12.61 11.46 5.62
C ASN A 64 11.12 11.56 5.93
N LEU A 65 10.65 12.74 6.28
CA LEU A 65 9.27 12.97 6.70
C LEU A 65 8.58 13.88 5.69
N ILE A 66 7.60 13.36 4.96
CA ILE A 66 6.79 14.11 4.01
C ILE A 66 5.44 14.37 4.64
N LEU A 67 5.12 15.64 4.89
CA LEU A 67 3.86 16.07 5.49
C LEU A 67 2.97 16.66 4.41
N TYR A 68 1.70 16.27 4.40
CA TYR A 68 0.69 16.91 3.56
C TYR A 68 -0.60 17.15 4.32
N CYS A 69 -1.37 18.09 3.82
CA CYS A 69 -2.75 18.30 4.25
C CYS A 69 -3.63 18.53 3.02
N ARG A 70 -4.74 19.28 3.17
CA ARG A 70 -5.61 19.61 2.03
C ARG A 70 -4.87 20.43 0.97
N THR A 71 -4.29 21.57 1.35
CA THR A 71 -3.68 22.55 0.43
C THR A 71 -2.22 22.93 0.75
N GLY A 72 -1.61 22.31 1.77
CA GLY A 72 -0.23 22.59 2.22
C GLY A 72 -0.08 23.47 3.48
N GLY A 73 -1.14 24.17 3.92
CA GLY A 73 -1.06 25.09 5.07
C GLY A 73 -0.90 24.40 6.44
N ARG A 74 -1.77 23.42 6.76
CA ARG A 74 -1.69 22.68 8.03
C ARG A 74 -0.41 21.85 8.15
N SER A 75 0.06 21.29 7.05
CA SER A 75 1.30 20.51 7.00
C SER A 75 2.54 21.38 7.23
N ALA A 76 2.54 22.64 6.77
CA ALA A 76 3.60 23.59 7.10
C ALA A 76 3.65 23.89 8.62
N VAL A 77 2.49 24.02 9.27
CA VAL A 77 2.41 24.17 10.74
C VAL A 77 2.92 22.92 11.44
N ALA A 78 2.49 21.72 11.02
CA ALA A 78 3.00 20.45 11.56
C ALA A 78 4.53 20.36 11.41
N ALA A 79 5.07 20.75 10.26
CA ALA A 79 6.50 20.73 9.98
C ALA A 79 7.29 21.61 10.97
N ALA A 80 6.76 22.80 11.29
CA ALA A 80 7.36 23.69 12.27
C ALA A 80 7.33 23.08 13.68
N LEU A 81 6.17 22.56 14.12
CA LEU A 81 6.03 21.93 15.43
C LEU A 81 7.00 20.75 15.60
N ILE A 82 7.10 19.87 14.59
CA ILE A 82 8.00 18.71 14.63
C ILE A 82 9.47 19.12 14.64
N LYS A 83 9.82 20.17 13.88
CA LYS A 83 11.18 20.72 13.84
C LYS A 83 11.59 21.30 15.19
N ASP A 84 10.69 21.99 15.87
CA ASP A 84 10.96 22.67 17.14
C ASP A 84 10.98 21.69 18.32
N ALA A 85 10.25 20.57 18.23
CA ALA A 85 10.14 19.60 19.31
C ALA A 85 11.43 18.78 19.54
N ALA A 86 12.13 18.36 18.47
CA ALA A 86 13.35 17.56 18.60
C ALA A 86 14.23 17.60 17.35
N PRO A 87 15.58 17.48 17.50
CA PRO A 87 16.46 17.29 16.35
C PRO A 87 16.19 15.94 15.67
N ARG A 88 16.27 15.93 14.33
CA ARG A 88 16.01 14.75 13.48
C ARG A 88 17.09 14.63 12.42
N GLN A 89 17.45 13.42 12.00
CA GLN A 89 18.43 13.17 10.93
C GLN A 89 17.76 13.30 9.55
N GLY A 90 16.56 12.73 9.40
CA GLY A 90 15.78 12.81 8.17
C GLY A 90 15.28 14.23 7.87
N THR A 91 15.12 14.52 6.58
CA THR A 91 14.63 15.81 6.10
C THR A 91 13.11 15.91 6.27
N ILE A 92 12.62 17.08 6.71
CA ILE A 92 11.19 17.38 6.76
C ILE A 92 10.79 18.08 5.46
N TYR A 93 9.85 17.47 4.75
CA TYR A 93 9.24 18.00 3.54
C TYR A 93 7.78 18.41 3.79
N ASN A 94 7.37 19.52 3.19
CA ASN A 94 5.97 19.94 3.11
C ASN A 94 5.49 19.83 1.66
N LEU A 95 4.46 19.02 1.41
CA LEU A 95 3.88 18.86 0.08
C LEU A 95 3.10 20.12 -0.31
N VAL A 96 3.64 20.86 -1.29
CA VAL A 96 3.01 22.08 -1.82
C VAL A 96 1.72 21.71 -2.53
N GLY A 97 0.66 22.50 -2.31
CA GLY A 97 -0.68 22.21 -2.82
C GLY A 97 -1.41 21.08 -2.09
N GLY A 98 -0.75 20.38 -1.15
CA GLY A 98 -1.32 19.27 -0.42
C GLY A 98 -1.89 18.18 -1.33
N ILE A 99 -2.87 17.42 -0.84
CA ILE A 99 -3.55 16.41 -1.66
C ILE A 99 -4.39 17.02 -2.80
N THR A 100 -4.75 18.31 -2.74
CA THR A 100 -5.47 18.94 -3.87
C THR A 100 -4.59 19.16 -5.09
N GLY A 101 -3.27 19.26 -4.91
CA GLY A 101 -2.30 19.29 -6.01
C GLY A 101 -1.80 17.90 -6.41
N TRP A 102 -2.23 16.84 -5.71
CA TRP A 102 -1.80 15.48 -6.01
C TRP A 102 -2.47 14.96 -7.28
N GLU A 103 -1.68 14.65 -8.30
CA GLU A 103 -2.17 14.13 -9.57
C GLU A 103 -2.21 12.59 -9.61
N GLY A 104 -1.56 11.94 -8.65
CA GLY A 104 -1.57 10.48 -8.53
C GLY A 104 -2.90 9.92 -7.98
N LYS A 105 -2.96 8.60 -7.84
CA LYS A 105 -4.13 7.92 -7.25
C LYS A 105 -4.33 8.39 -5.81
N ALA A 106 -5.58 8.68 -5.45
CA ALA A 106 -6.03 8.78 -4.06
C ALA A 106 -6.91 7.57 -3.74
N LEU A 107 -6.71 6.98 -2.57
CA LEU A 107 -7.50 5.85 -2.07
C LEU A 107 -8.54 6.36 -1.09
N LYS A 108 -9.77 5.88 -1.23
CA LYS A 108 -10.84 6.12 -0.25
C LYS A 108 -10.85 4.92 0.68
N ASP A 109 -10.81 5.10 2.00
CA ASP A 109 -11.03 3.96 2.90
C ASP A 109 -11.40 4.22 4.35
N ILE A 110 -12.19 3.27 4.84
CA ILE A 110 -12.37 2.84 6.23
C ILE A 110 -12.23 1.29 6.38
N PRO A 111 -12.52 0.41 5.39
CA PRO A 111 -12.51 -1.05 5.59
C PRO A 111 -11.16 -1.71 5.97
N HIS A 112 -10.01 -1.27 5.46
CA HIS A 112 -8.74 -1.98 5.76
C HIS A 112 -8.38 -2.00 7.24
N LEU A 113 -8.74 -0.96 7.99
CA LEU A 113 -8.54 -0.91 9.44
C LEU A 113 -9.42 -1.92 10.17
N GLU A 114 -10.60 -2.23 9.64
CA GLU A 114 -11.53 -3.23 10.21
C GLU A 114 -11.08 -4.67 9.92
N LEU A 115 -10.39 -4.90 8.79
CA LEU A 115 -9.85 -6.21 8.43
C LEU A 115 -8.73 -6.67 9.36
N PHE A 116 -8.00 -5.73 9.97
CA PHE A 116 -6.88 -5.99 10.87
C PHE A 116 -7.03 -5.18 12.18
N PRO A 117 -7.90 -5.61 13.11
CA PRO A 117 -7.98 -5.04 14.45
C PRO A 117 -6.60 -5.04 15.15
N ARG A 118 -6.33 -4.04 16.01
CA ARG A 118 -5.03 -3.88 16.67
C ARG A 118 -4.65 -5.06 17.58
N ASP A 119 -5.64 -5.76 18.11
CA ASP A 119 -5.51 -6.90 19.01
C ASP A 119 -5.54 -8.26 18.28
N MET A 120 -5.56 -8.25 16.95
CA MET A 120 -5.49 -9.48 16.16
C MET A 120 -4.17 -10.22 16.42
N PRO A 121 -4.22 -11.52 16.78
CA PRO A 121 -3.01 -12.32 16.93
C PRO A 121 -2.19 -12.37 15.64
N LEU A 122 -0.86 -12.33 15.76
CA LEU A 122 0.05 -12.32 14.61
C LEU A 122 -0.23 -13.45 13.61
N ALA A 123 -0.45 -14.68 14.07
CA ALA A 123 -0.79 -15.80 13.18
C ALA A 123 -2.09 -15.56 12.38
N GLN A 124 -3.09 -14.90 12.98
CA GLN A 124 -4.33 -14.55 12.30
C GLN A 124 -4.14 -13.40 11.31
N THR A 125 -3.32 -12.39 11.66
CA THR A 125 -2.90 -11.32 10.75
C THR A 125 -2.22 -11.90 9.52
N LEU A 126 -1.23 -12.78 9.71
CA LEU A 126 -0.48 -13.40 8.62
C LEU A 126 -1.37 -14.32 7.77
N TYR A 127 -2.26 -15.10 8.38
CA TYR A 127 -3.24 -15.90 7.65
C TYR A 127 -4.17 -15.04 6.78
N ARG A 128 -4.68 -13.93 7.32
CA ARG A 128 -5.53 -13.01 6.55
C ARG A 128 -4.78 -12.34 5.41
N ALA A 129 -3.55 -11.88 5.66
CA ALA A 129 -2.69 -11.32 4.61
C ALA A 129 -2.46 -12.34 3.49
N MET A 130 -2.09 -13.60 3.81
CA MET A 130 -1.97 -14.67 2.81
C MET A 130 -3.27 -14.94 2.06
N ASN A 131 -4.43 -14.88 2.72
CA ASN A 131 -5.71 -15.10 2.05
C ASN A 131 -6.08 -13.97 1.08
N MET A 132 -5.58 -12.75 1.32
CA MET A 132 -5.72 -11.62 0.40
C MET A 132 -4.85 -11.80 -0.84
N GLU A 133 -3.57 -12.17 -0.64
CA GLU A 133 -2.67 -12.57 -1.74
C GLU A 133 -3.26 -13.71 -2.58
N LYS A 134 -3.91 -14.69 -1.93
CA LYS A 134 -4.65 -15.74 -2.62
C LYS A 134 -5.80 -15.20 -3.46
N GLY A 135 -6.55 -14.21 -2.94
CA GLY A 135 -7.61 -13.54 -3.66
C GLY A 135 -7.11 -12.84 -4.93
N ALA A 136 -6.01 -12.10 -4.84
CA ALA A 136 -5.37 -11.45 -5.99
C ALA A 136 -4.81 -12.48 -6.99
N PHE A 137 -4.15 -13.53 -6.51
CA PHE A 137 -3.71 -14.67 -7.32
C PHE A 137 -4.84 -15.29 -8.14
N LEU A 138 -6.00 -15.56 -7.51
CA LEU A 138 -7.16 -16.13 -8.18
C LEU A 138 -7.77 -15.13 -9.18
N PHE A 139 -7.89 -13.85 -8.80
CA PHE A 139 -8.40 -12.81 -9.69
C PHE A 139 -7.59 -12.71 -10.98
N TYR A 140 -6.26 -12.65 -10.87
CA TYR A 140 -5.38 -12.59 -12.02
C TYR A 140 -5.36 -13.92 -12.79
N GLY A 141 -5.37 -15.06 -12.11
CA GLY A 141 -5.39 -16.39 -12.74
C GLY A 141 -6.64 -16.65 -13.57
N ASP A 142 -7.82 -16.33 -13.04
CA ASP A 142 -9.10 -16.50 -13.75
C ASP A 142 -9.14 -15.64 -15.03
N LEU A 143 -8.64 -14.41 -14.96
CA LEU A 143 -8.55 -13.52 -16.12
C LEU A 143 -7.44 -13.93 -17.08
N ALA A 144 -6.31 -14.46 -16.59
CA ALA A 144 -5.24 -14.96 -17.44
C ALA A 144 -5.75 -16.10 -18.33
N GLU A 145 -6.61 -16.99 -17.82
CA GLU A 145 -7.25 -18.04 -18.64
C GLU A 145 -8.23 -17.46 -19.67
N GLU A 146 -9.01 -16.42 -19.31
CA GLU A 146 -9.88 -15.69 -20.25
C GLU A 146 -9.07 -15.10 -21.44
N TYR A 147 -7.82 -14.68 -21.18
CA TYR A 147 -6.96 -13.97 -22.14
C TYR A 147 -5.71 -14.78 -22.57
N LYS A 148 -5.68 -16.10 -22.42
CA LYS A 148 -4.48 -16.96 -22.44
C LYS A 148 -3.55 -16.87 -23.66
N ASP A 149 -4.07 -16.43 -24.80
CA ASP A 149 -3.30 -16.31 -26.05
C ASP A 149 -2.89 -14.85 -26.37
N SER A 150 -3.02 -13.93 -25.41
CA SER A 150 -2.73 -12.50 -25.60
C SER A 150 -1.57 -12.01 -24.74
N GLU A 151 -1.08 -10.80 -25.04
CA GLU A 151 -0.10 -10.13 -24.17
C GLU A 151 -0.69 -9.81 -22.78
N LEU A 152 -1.98 -9.47 -22.73
CA LEU A 152 -2.70 -9.28 -21.48
C LEU A 152 -2.74 -10.57 -20.64
N GLY A 153 -3.00 -11.72 -21.25
CA GLY A 153 -3.00 -13.00 -20.55
C GLY A 153 -1.65 -13.32 -19.92
N ARG A 154 -0.55 -13.07 -20.64
CA ARG A 154 0.81 -13.23 -20.09
C ARG A 154 1.08 -12.28 -18.92
N LEU A 155 0.70 -11.00 -19.05
CA LEU A 155 0.82 -10.03 -17.96
C LEU A 155 0.05 -10.51 -16.72
N LEU A 156 -1.20 -10.93 -16.88
CA LEU A 156 -2.03 -11.40 -15.76
C LEU A 156 -1.45 -12.66 -15.11
N GLN A 157 -0.91 -13.59 -15.91
CA GLN A 157 -0.21 -14.76 -15.38
C GLN A 157 1.02 -14.36 -14.56
N ASP A 158 1.82 -13.41 -15.06
CA ASP A 158 2.98 -12.88 -14.34
C ASP A 158 2.56 -12.21 -13.02
N MET A 159 1.50 -11.40 -13.03
CA MET A 159 0.92 -10.77 -11.84
C MET A 159 0.50 -11.81 -10.79
N GLY A 160 -0.30 -12.82 -11.18
CA GLY A 160 -0.67 -13.92 -10.28
C GLY A 160 0.56 -14.62 -9.68
N GLY A 161 1.59 -14.88 -10.48
CA GLY A 161 2.85 -15.44 -9.99
C GLY A 161 3.64 -14.53 -9.04
N MET A 162 3.41 -13.22 -9.05
CA MET A 162 3.97 -12.29 -8.06
C MET A 162 3.22 -12.39 -6.72
N GLU A 163 1.88 -12.46 -6.74
CA GLU A 163 1.08 -12.61 -5.51
C GLU A 163 1.32 -13.94 -4.80
N GLU A 164 1.54 -15.03 -5.55
CA GLU A 164 1.94 -16.30 -4.94
C GLU A 164 3.30 -16.17 -4.20
N LYS A 165 4.23 -15.40 -4.75
CA LYS A 165 5.53 -15.14 -4.09
C LYS A 165 5.35 -14.29 -2.84
N HIS A 166 4.48 -13.30 -2.86
CA HIS A 166 4.13 -12.53 -1.66
C HIS A 166 3.55 -13.44 -0.56
N ALA A 167 2.55 -14.27 -0.90
CA ALA A 167 1.99 -15.25 0.03
C ALA A 167 3.08 -16.17 0.62
N ARG A 168 4.06 -16.58 -0.20
CA ARG A 168 5.17 -17.43 0.23
C ARG A 168 6.14 -16.71 1.17
N SER A 169 6.40 -15.42 0.95
CA SER A 169 7.17 -14.57 1.86
C SER A 169 6.47 -14.42 3.21
N ILE A 170 5.15 -14.18 3.21
CA ILE A 170 4.34 -14.10 4.44
C ILE A 170 4.35 -15.43 5.19
N PHE A 171 4.17 -16.55 4.48
CA PHE A 171 4.23 -17.89 5.08
C PHE A 171 5.59 -18.18 5.71
N THR A 172 6.68 -17.80 5.04
CA THR A 172 8.04 -17.99 5.55
C THR A 172 8.25 -17.20 6.84
N TYR A 173 7.78 -15.95 6.88
CA TYR A 173 7.79 -15.14 8.10
C TYR A 173 6.94 -15.80 9.21
N TRP A 174 5.72 -16.28 8.88
CA TRP A 174 4.86 -17.00 9.81
C TRP A 174 5.58 -18.19 10.45
N GLN A 175 6.14 -19.08 9.63
CA GLN A 175 6.81 -20.30 10.10
C GLN A 175 7.95 -20.00 11.08
N LYS A 176 8.66 -18.90 10.89
CA LYS A 176 9.82 -18.53 11.71
C LYS A 176 9.44 -17.82 13.02
N HIS A 177 8.37 -17.04 13.03
CA HIS A 177 8.13 -16.05 14.09
C HIS A 177 6.82 -16.18 14.85
N ALA A 178 5.78 -16.79 14.29
CA ALA A 178 4.53 -16.87 15.02
C ALA A 178 4.64 -17.90 16.16
N PRO A 179 4.08 -17.62 17.34
CA PRO A 179 4.02 -18.58 18.45
C PRO A 179 3.32 -19.90 18.09
N ALA A 180 2.46 -19.88 17.07
CA ALA A 180 1.78 -21.03 16.50
C ALA A 180 1.99 -21.03 14.97
N PRO A 181 3.09 -21.61 14.47
CA PRO A 181 3.30 -21.75 13.03
C PRO A 181 2.27 -22.71 12.41
N SER A 182 2.01 -22.59 11.11
CA SER A 182 1.15 -23.55 10.40
C SER A 182 1.80 -24.94 10.40
N ARG A 183 1.00 -25.98 10.57
CA ARG A 183 1.47 -27.38 10.44
C ARG A 183 1.52 -27.84 8.99
N ASP A 184 0.81 -27.14 8.13
CA ASP A 184 0.75 -27.39 6.69
C ASP A 184 2.03 -26.85 6.02
N THR A 185 2.43 -27.46 4.91
CA THR A 185 3.34 -26.84 3.94
C THR A 185 2.72 -25.59 3.31
N PHE A 186 3.53 -24.81 2.60
CA PHE A 186 3.00 -23.64 1.89
C PHE A 186 1.91 -24.05 0.90
N ASP A 187 2.16 -25.05 0.06
CA ASP A 187 1.25 -25.43 -1.02
C ASP A 187 -0.09 -25.95 -0.44
N GLU A 188 -0.05 -26.80 0.59
CA GLU A 188 -1.24 -27.30 1.29
C GLU A 188 -2.09 -26.18 1.90
N LEU A 189 -1.44 -25.22 2.56
CA LEU A 189 -2.14 -24.07 3.14
C LEU A 189 -2.72 -23.19 2.03
N PHE A 190 -1.91 -22.84 1.03
CA PHE A 190 -2.27 -21.91 -0.04
C PHE A 190 -3.37 -22.46 -0.96
N GLU A 191 -3.44 -23.78 -1.15
CA GLU A 191 -4.54 -24.44 -1.84
C GLU A 191 -5.86 -24.37 -1.03
N ARG A 192 -5.78 -24.48 0.30
CA ARG A 192 -6.94 -24.43 1.20
C ARG A 192 -7.48 -23.02 1.44
N LEU A 193 -6.67 -21.99 1.22
CA LEU A 193 -7.10 -20.59 1.30
C LEU A 193 -8.21 -20.33 0.29
N ASP A 194 -9.34 -19.82 0.78
CA ASP A 194 -10.52 -19.62 -0.04
C ASP A 194 -10.43 -18.39 -0.95
N GLY A 195 -9.47 -17.48 -0.69
CA GLY A 195 -9.26 -16.27 -1.48
C GLY A 195 -10.49 -15.36 -1.55
N ARG A 196 -11.43 -15.49 -0.60
CA ARG A 196 -12.75 -14.85 -0.71
C ARG A 196 -12.73 -13.34 -0.53
N ILE A 197 -11.64 -12.77 -0.06
CA ILE A 197 -11.48 -11.33 0.18
C ILE A 197 -10.15 -10.92 -0.43
N MET A 198 -10.19 -9.91 -1.29
CA MET A 198 -9.03 -9.23 -1.86
C MET A 198 -8.71 -7.97 -1.07
N GLU A 199 -7.61 -7.32 -1.47
CA GLU A 199 -7.23 -5.96 -1.16
C GLU A 199 -8.46 -5.04 -1.23
N GLY A 200 -8.64 -4.18 -0.22
CA GLY A 200 -9.83 -3.34 -0.07
C GLY A 200 -10.96 -3.98 0.74
N GLY A 201 -10.81 -5.24 1.17
CA GLY A 201 -11.81 -5.93 1.99
C GLY A 201 -13.03 -6.41 1.21
N LYS A 202 -12.92 -6.46 -0.11
CA LYS A 202 -14.02 -6.83 -1.01
C LYS A 202 -13.80 -8.22 -1.58
N PRO A 203 -14.87 -8.99 -1.83
CA PRO A 203 -14.72 -10.28 -2.48
C PRO A 203 -14.29 -10.14 -3.94
N VAL A 204 -13.62 -11.16 -4.48
CA VAL A 204 -13.21 -11.24 -5.90
C VAL A 204 -14.38 -10.92 -6.84
N SER A 205 -15.58 -11.41 -6.52
CA SER A 205 -16.79 -11.14 -7.30
C SER A 205 -17.16 -9.64 -7.39
N ALA A 206 -16.90 -8.87 -6.34
CA ALA A 206 -17.14 -7.42 -6.35
C ALA A 206 -16.12 -6.68 -7.23
N TRP A 207 -14.89 -7.17 -7.32
CA TRP A 207 -13.89 -6.67 -8.26
C TRP A 207 -14.24 -7.02 -9.70
N MET A 208 -14.57 -8.29 -9.97
CA MET A 208 -15.00 -8.76 -11.28
C MET A 208 -16.23 -8.01 -11.81
N ALA A 209 -17.17 -7.64 -10.94
CA ALA A 209 -18.34 -6.85 -11.31
C ALA A 209 -18.00 -5.45 -11.87
N ARG A 210 -16.83 -4.89 -11.52
CA ARG A 210 -16.38 -3.56 -11.98
C ARG A 210 -15.78 -3.55 -13.38
N LEU A 211 -15.40 -4.72 -13.91
CA LEU A 211 -14.80 -4.84 -15.25
C LEU A 211 -15.78 -4.47 -16.37
N GLY A 212 -17.10 -4.58 -16.11
CA GLY A 212 -18.11 -4.36 -17.13
C GLY A 212 -18.11 -5.45 -18.20
N LYS A 213 -18.99 -5.31 -19.20
CA LYS A 213 -19.20 -6.30 -20.27
C LYS A 213 -18.74 -5.86 -21.65
N ASP A 214 -18.49 -4.57 -21.86
CA ASP A 214 -18.01 -4.05 -23.14
C ASP A 214 -16.53 -4.43 -23.34
N PRO A 215 -16.18 -5.24 -24.36
CA PRO A 215 -14.81 -5.75 -24.52
C PRO A 215 -13.73 -4.66 -24.66
N LYS A 216 -14.03 -3.53 -25.31
CA LYS A 216 -13.03 -2.47 -25.53
C LYS A 216 -12.71 -1.72 -24.25
N ASP A 217 -13.76 -1.41 -23.48
CA ASP A 217 -13.63 -0.76 -22.18
C ASP A 217 -13.10 -1.73 -21.11
N ARG A 218 -13.40 -3.03 -21.22
CA ARG A 218 -13.06 -4.05 -20.22
C ARG A 218 -11.57 -4.18 -19.99
N VAL A 219 -10.76 -4.12 -21.06
CA VAL A 219 -9.29 -4.21 -20.94
C VAL A 219 -8.72 -2.98 -20.22
N LEU A 220 -9.12 -1.78 -20.61
CA LEU A 220 -8.67 -0.55 -19.93
C LEU A 220 -9.10 -0.56 -18.46
N ARG A 221 -10.37 -0.91 -18.18
CA ARG A 221 -10.88 -1.04 -16.81
C ARG A 221 -10.12 -2.10 -16.02
N LEU A 222 -9.75 -3.22 -16.64
CA LEU A 222 -8.94 -4.25 -15.98
C LEU A 222 -7.58 -3.68 -15.55
N MET A 223 -6.89 -2.97 -16.45
CA MET A 223 -5.60 -2.36 -16.14
C MET A 223 -5.72 -1.32 -15.02
N GLU A 224 -6.77 -0.50 -15.04
CA GLU A 224 -7.06 0.47 -13.96
C GLU A 224 -7.36 -0.22 -12.62
N LEU A 225 -8.13 -1.32 -12.65
CA LEU A 225 -8.45 -2.09 -11.45
C LEU A 225 -7.24 -2.82 -10.89
N ALA A 226 -6.39 -3.40 -11.75
CA ALA A 226 -5.14 -4.01 -11.33
C ALA A 226 -4.27 -3.00 -10.58
N CYS A 227 -4.02 -1.81 -11.16
CA CYS A 227 -3.32 -0.73 -10.45
C CYS A 227 -3.98 -0.35 -9.11
N GLU A 228 -5.31 -0.35 -9.04
CA GLU A 228 -6.04 -0.04 -7.81
C GLU A 228 -5.85 -1.13 -6.74
N ILE A 229 -5.87 -2.41 -7.11
CA ILE A 229 -5.60 -3.56 -6.22
C ILE A 229 -4.18 -3.43 -5.64
N GLU A 230 -3.17 -3.22 -6.48
CA GLU A 230 -1.78 -3.04 -6.04
C GLU A 230 -1.62 -1.83 -5.09
N TYR A 231 -2.30 -0.71 -5.36
CA TYR A 231 -2.25 0.44 -4.45
C TYR A 231 -2.92 0.15 -3.10
N TYR A 232 -3.98 -0.67 -3.08
CA TYR A 232 -4.62 -1.10 -1.84
C TYR A 232 -3.73 -2.08 -1.05
N ALA A 233 -3.05 -3.03 -1.71
CA ALA A 233 -2.03 -3.86 -1.07
C ALA A 233 -0.90 -3.02 -0.49
N TYR A 234 -0.38 -2.08 -1.28
CA TYR A 234 0.66 -1.14 -0.88
C TYR A 234 0.29 -0.36 0.40
N ASP A 235 -0.91 0.24 0.42
CA ASP A 235 -1.38 1.00 1.57
C ASP A 235 -1.58 0.12 2.80
N LEU A 236 -2.15 -1.08 2.61
CA LEU A 236 -2.33 -2.08 3.66
C LEU A 236 -0.99 -2.45 4.31
N TYR A 237 0.01 -2.83 3.50
CA TYR A 237 1.32 -3.26 4.03
C TYR A 237 2.06 -2.13 4.72
N ARG A 238 1.97 -0.90 4.20
CA ARG A 238 2.44 0.30 4.91
C ARG A 238 1.70 0.47 6.25
N GLY A 239 0.40 0.20 6.28
CA GLY A 239 -0.44 0.18 7.48
C GLY A 239 0.03 -0.82 8.53
N LEU A 240 0.25 -2.08 8.13
CA LEU A 240 0.72 -3.16 9.01
C LEU A 240 2.11 -2.85 9.57
N ALA A 241 3.04 -2.39 8.72
CA ALA A 241 4.39 -2.00 9.13
C ALA A 241 4.43 -0.92 10.24
N ARG A 242 3.42 -0.05 10.31
CA ARG A 242 3.34 0.99 11.35
C ARG A 242 2.83 0.48 12.69
N ARG A 243 2.09 -0.62 12.68
CA ARG A 243 1.44 -1.17 13.88
C ARG A 243 2.27 -2.24 14.56
N ASP A 244 3.07 -2.95 13.77
CA ASP A 244 3.90 -4.03 14.28
C ASP A 244 5.10 -3.49 15.07
N LYS A 245 5.50 -4.25 16.09
CA LYS A 245 6.66 -3.95 16.94
C LYS A 245 7.84 -4.86 16.62
N ASP A 246 7.60 -5.97 15.92
CA ASP A 246 8.66 -6.87 15.49
C ASP A 246 9.37 -6.29 14.27
N ALA A 247 10.67 -6.00 14.43
CA ALA A 247 11.45 -5.32 13.40
C ALA A 247 11.55 -6.14 12.09
N GLU A 248 11.51 -7.47 12.16
CA GLU A 248 11.57 -8.34 10.99
C GLU A 248 10.21 -8.36 10.25
N ALA A 249 9.08 -8.34 10.96
CA ALA A 249 7.75 -8.13 10.37
C ALA A 249 7.68 -6.78 9.67
N VAL A 250 8.09 -5.71 10.36
CA VAL A 250 8.09 -4.35 9.80
C VAL A 250 8.91 -4.31 8.50
N GLN A 251 10.09 -4.92 8.47
CA GLN A 251 10.90 -4.99 7.24
C GLN A 251 10.22 -5.82 6.15
N THR A 252 9.57 -6.93 6.50
CA THR A 252 8.83 -7.79 5.56
C THR A 252 7.67 -7.04 4.92
N TYR A 253 6.83 -6.37 5.71
CA TYR A 253 5.71 -5.56 5.20
C TYR A 253 6.20 -4.39 4.34
N LEU A 254 7.29 -3.72 4.71
CA LEU A 254 7.86 -2.63 3.89
C LEU A 254 8.45 -3.14 2.58
N LEU A 255 8.97 -4.36 2.54
CA LEU A 255 9.43 -5.00 1.31
C LEU A 255 8.25 -5.34 0.40
N LEU A 256 7.19 -5.97 0.93
CA LEU A 256 5.97 -6.27 0.18
C LEU A 256 5.38 -4.98 -0.41
N ALA A 257 5.22 -3.94 0.41
CA ALA A 257 4.79 -2.61 -0.08
C ALA A 257 5.68 -2.07 -1.22
N GLU A 258 7.00 -2.26 -1.14
CA GLU A 258 7.91 -1.85 -2.22
C GLU A 258 7.67 -2.63 -3.52
N GLN A 259 7.31 -3.91 -3.42
CA GLN A 259 6.95 -4.79 -4.54
C GLN A 259 5.61 -4.42 -5.17
N GLU A 260 4.55 -4.18 -4.38
CA GLU A 260 3.24 -3.75 -4.90
C GLU A 260 3.36 -2.44 -5.71
N LYS A 261 4.13 -1.49 -5.18
CA LYS A 261 4.40 -0.24 -5.89
C LYS A 261 5.18 -0.47 -7.19
N ALA A 262 6.01 -1.51 -7.26
CA ALA A 262 6.69 -1.90 -8.50
C ALA A 262 5.73 -2.56 -9.49
N HIS A 263 4.77 -3.36 -9.03
CA HIS A 263 3.73 -3.96 -9.87
C HIS A 263 2.90 -2.92 -10.60
N VAL A 264 2.47 -1.84 -9.92
CA VAL A 264 1.79 -0.70 -10.56
C VAL A 264 2.57 -0.18 -11.77
N ARG A 265 3.91 -0.10 -11.68
CA ARG A 265 4.75 0.35 -12.80
C ARG A 265 4.81 -0.67 -13.93
N ILE A 266 4.80 -1.96 -13.61
CA ILE A 266 4.74 -3.05 -14.60
C ILE A 266 3.43 -2.94 -15.38
N ILE A 267 2.30 -2.84 -14.69
CA ILE A 267 0.96 -2.67 -15.28
C ILE A 267 0.91 -1.40 -16.13
N SER A 268 1.36 -0.26 -15.57
CA SER A 268 1.34 1.03 -16.28
C SER A 268 2.16 1.01 -17.58
N LYS A 269 3.34 0.37 -17.57
CA LYS A 269 4.17 0.21 -18.79
C LYS A 269 3.61 -0.80 -19.78
N ALA A 270 2.77 -1.73 -19.34
CA ALA A 270 2.10 -2.68 -20.21
C ALA A 270 0.85 -2.07 -20.87
N LEU A 271 0.28 -1.00 -20.29
CA LEU A 271 -0.93 -0.34 -20.80
C LEU A 271 -0.83 0.02 -22.29
N GLU A 272 0.27 0.62 -22.72
CA GLU A 272 0.48 1.01 -24.12
C GLU A 272 0.52 -0.20 -25.07
N ARG A 273 1.05 -1.35 -24.63
CA ARG A 273 1.17 -2.56 -25.45
C ARG A 273 -0.13 -3.36 -25.50
N VAL A 274 -0.94 -3.25 -24.44
CA VAL A 274 -2.18 -4.02 -24.28
C VAL A 274 -3.40 -3.29 -24.83
N VAL A 275 -3.43 -1.95 -24.74
CA VAL A 275 -4.57 -1.11 -25.18
C VAL A 275 -4.31 -0.44 -26.53
N GLY A 276 -3.04 -0.31 -26.93
CA GLY A 276 -2.61 0.34 -28.17
C GLY A 276 -2.87 -0.45 -29.45
#